data_AF-T1BC08-F1
#
_entry.id   AF-T1BC08-F1
#
_cell.length_a   1.000
_cell.length_b   1.000
_cell.length_c   1.000
_cell.angle_alpha   90.00
_cell.angle_beta   90.00
_cell.angle_gamma   90.00
#
_symmetry.space_group_name_H-M   'P 1'
#
loop_
_entity.id
_entity.type
_entity.pdbx_description
1 polymer ?
#
loop_
_entity_poly.entity_id
_entity_poly.type
_entity_poly.pdbx_seq_one_letter_code
_entity_poly.pdbx_strand_id
1 'polypeptide(L)'
;KGKVKPGFEGGQMPLQRRLPKVGFRSKMAAAAQEVFLYQIAAMKLDVIDVAALQEAGFINPKARRVKIVKKGEITRAVKLSGVLATAGAKAAIEAAGGSVE
;
A
#
# COMPACT_ATOMS: atom_id res chain seq x y z
N LYS A 1 -4.96 -37.28 24.42
CA LYS A 1 -4.94 -35.94 25.06
C LYS A 1 -5.82 -35.00 24.24
N GLY A 2 -7.01 -34.68 24.73
CA GLY A 2 -8.01 -33.89 23.99
C GLY A 2 -7.54 -32.44 23.81
N LYS A 3 -7.41 -31.99 22.56
CA LYS A 3 -7.06 -30.60 22.26
C LYS A 3 -8.32 -29.75 22.34
N VAL A 4 -8.30 -28.76 23.23
CA VAL A 4 -9.35 -27.75 23.31
C VAL A 4 -9.39 -26.97 21.99
N LYS A 5 -10.59 -26.79 21.42
CA LYS A 5 -10.75 -26.07 20.16
C LYS A 5 -10.36 -24.60 20.33
N PRO A 6 -9.66 -23.96 19.37
CA PRO A 6 -9.42 -22.52 19.40
C PRO A 6 -10.71 -21.73 19.58
N GLY A 7 -10.74 -20.85 20.60
CA GLY A 7 -11.92 -20.06 20.97
C GLY A 7 -12.88 -20.73 21.96
N PHE A 8 -12.53 -21.88 22.55
CA PHE A 8 -13.31 -22.47 23.67
C PHE A 8 -12.82 -21.92 25.02
N GLU A 9 -13.72 -21.25 25.75
CA GLU A 9 -13.45 -20.58 27.04
C GLU A 9 -14.06 -21.36 28.22
N GLY A 10 -14.06 -22.70 28.18
CA GLY A 10 -14.49 -23.52 29.32
C GLY A 10 -16.00 -23.53 29.61
N GLY A 11 -16.84 -23.05 28.68
CA GLY A 11 -18.30 -22.98 28.82
C GLY A 11 -18.86 -21.56 28.82
N GLN A 12 -18.01 -20.55 29.02
CA GLN A 12 -18.35 -19.15 28.79
C GLN A 12 -18.64 -18.90 27.29
N MET A 13 -19.55 -17.97 26.97
CA MET A 13 -19.74 -17.53 25.59
C MET A 13 -18.42 -16.94 25.04
N PRO A 14 -17.86 -17.51 23.97
CA PRO A 14 -16.60 -17.04 23.41
C PRO A 14 -16.65 -15.59 22.97
N LEU A 15 -15.53 -14.88 23.07
CA LEU A 15 -15.43 -13.46 22.71
C LEU A 15 -15.98 -13.15 21.31
N GLN A 16 -15.65 -13.99 20.33
CA GLN A 16 -16.12 -13.86 18.93
C GLN A 16 -17.65 -13.96 18.75
N ARG A 17 -18.38 -14.44 19.76
CA ARG A 17 -19.85 -14.49 19.79
C ARG A 17 -20.45 -13.41 20.68
N ARG A 18 -19.69 -12.88 21.65
CA ARG A 18 -20.12 -11.80 22.55
C ARG A 18 -20.16 -10.45 21.84
N LEU A 19 -19.19 -10.19 20.95
CA LEU A 19 -19.10 -8.92 20.24
C LEU A 19 -19.96 -8.91 18.97
N PRO A 20 -20.63 -7.79 18.63
CA PRO A 20 -21.34 -7.66 17.38
C PRO A 20 -20.37 -7.62 16.18
N LYS A 21 -20.82 -8.13 15.03
CA LYS A 21 -20.08 -7.96 13.78
C LYS A 21 -20.25 -6.51 13.32
N VAL A 22 -19.14 -5.85 13.03
CA VAL A 22 -19.12 -4.45 12.59
C VAL A 22 -18.34 -4.30 11.28
N GLY A 23 -18.82 -3.40 10.41
CA GLY A 23 -18.16 -3.04 9.17
C GLY A 23 -18.43 -3.97 7.98
N PHE A 24 -17.73 -3.70 6.88
CA PHE A 24 -17.76 -4.49 5.65
C PHE A 24 -16.39 -4.44 4.97
N ARG A 25 -16.11 -5.39 4.07
CA ARG A 25 -14.87 -5.41 3.28
C ARG A 25 -15.08 -4.73 1.93
N SER A 26 -14.40 -3.61 1.69
CA SER A 26 -14.44 -2.91 0.41
C SER A 26 -13.69 -3.69 -0.69
N LYS A 27 -14.33 -3.91 -1.84
CA LYS A 27 -13.69 -4.51 -3.03
C LYS A 27 -12.66 -3.59 -3.67
N MET A 28 -12.82 -2.27 -3.54
CA MET A 28 -11.89 -1.29 -4.10
C MET A 28 -10.56 -1.28 -3.37
N ALA A 29 -10.58 -1.48 -2.05
CA ALA A 29 -9.37 -1.55 -1.23
C ALA A 29 -8.46 -2.72 -1.63
N ALA A 30 -9.04 -3.82 -2.14
CA ALA A 30 -8.27 -4.97 -2.61
C ALA A 30 -7.47 -4.68 -3.90
N ALA A 31 -7.86 -3.66 -4.67
CA ALA A 31 -7.18 -3.25 -5.91
C ALA A 31 -6.33 -1.98 -5.73
N ALA A 32 -6.29 -1.42 -4.52
CA ALA A 32 -5.50 -0.24 -4.19
C ALA A 32 -4.21 -0.68 -3.48
N GLN A 33 -3.07 -0.13 -3.89
CA GLN A 33 -1.79 -0.39 -3.27
C GLN A 33 -1.01 0.89 -3.01
N GLU A 34 -0.12 0.82 -2.04
CA GLU A 34 0.74 1.91 -1.63
C GLU A 34 2.18 1.57 -1.99
N VAL A 35 2.91 2.57 -2.48
CA VAL A 35 4.34 2.49 -2.79
C VAL A 35 5.07 3.60 -2.06
N PHE A 36 6.27 3.29 -1.58
CA PHE A 36 7.08 4.20 -0.78
C PHE A 36 8.23 4.81 -1.59
N LEU A 37 8.70 5.98 -1.17
CA LEU A 37 9.78 6.71 -1.85
C LEU A 37 11.09 5.91 -1.93
N TYR A 38 11.44 5.13 -0.91
CA TYR A 38 12.65 4.30 -0.98
C TYR A 38 12.57 3.19 -2.04
N GLN A 39 11.37 2.68 -2.35
CA GLN A 39 11.18 1.67 -3.41
C GLN A 39 11.39 2.30 -4.78
N ILE A 40 10.86 3.52 -4.95
CA ILE A 40 11.07 4.36 -6.12
C ILE A 40 12.56 4.70 -6.30
N ALA A 41 13.27 5.01 -5.21
CA ALA A 41 14.70 5.30 -5.26
C ALA A 41 15.54 4.09 -5.71
N ALA A 42 15.12 2.87 -5.35
CA ALA A 42 15.77 1.63 -5.82
C ALA A 42 15.52 1.36 -7.31
N MET A 43 14.41 1.88 -7.83
CA MET A 43 13.99 1.72 -9.21
C MET A 43 14.76 2.71 -10.08
N LYS A 44 15.73 2.24 -10.88
CA LYS A 44 16.57 3.11 -11.75
C LYS A 44 15.83 3.59 -13.01
N LEU A 45 14.57 4.02 -12.86
CA LEU A 45 13.70 4.49 -13.95
C LEU A 45 13.30 5.95 -13.70
N ASP A 46 13.33 6.78 -14.73
CA ASP A 46 13.05 8.22 -14.58
C ASP A 46 11.55 8.53 -14.67
N VAL A 47 10.77 7.66 -15.33
CA VAL A 47 9.31 7.73 -15.41
C VAL A 47 8.73 6.56 -14.63
N ILE A 48 7.81 6.87 -13.72
CA ILE A 48 7.12 5.89 -12.87
C ILE A 48 5.63 5.95 -13.17
N ASP A 49 5.17 4.92 -13.84
CA ASP A 49 3.78 4.60 -14.09
C ASP A 49 3.38 3.31 -13.35
N VAL A 50 2.10 2.95 -13.45
CA VAL A 50 1.59 1.72 -12.84
C VAL A 50 2.22 0.48 -13.48
N ALA A 51 2.52 0.51 -14.79
CA ALA A 51 3.10 -0.62 -15.51
C ALA A 51 4.53 -0.91 -15.04
N ALA A 52 5.40 0.10 -14.97
CA ALA A 52 6.76 -0.03 -14.46
C ALA A 52 6.74 -0.59 -13.03
N LEU A 53 5.85 -0.09 -12.16
CA LEU A 53 5.73 -0.58 -10.78
C LEU A 53 5.30 -2.05 -10.69
N GLN A 54 4.53 -2.55 -11.66
CA GLN A 54 4.19 -3.96 -11.78
C GLN A 54 5.38 -4.78 -12.31
N GLU A 55 6.10 -4.29 -13.32
CA GLU A 55 7.28 -4.95 -13.88
C GLU A 55 8.40 -5.11 -12.85
N ALA A 56 8.62 -4.10 -12.00
CA ALA A 56 9.58 -4.19 -10.90
C ALA A 56 9.09 -5.05 -9.72
N GLY A 57 7.85 -5.55 -9.75
CA GLY A 57 7.29 -6.42 -8.72
C GLY A 57 6.94 -5.72 -7.40
N PHE A 58 6.93 -4.39 -7.36
CA PHE A 58 6.52 -3.63 -6.16
C PHE A 58 5.01 -3.65 -5.96
N ILE A 59 4.25 -3.90 -7.02
CA ILE A 59 2.80 -3.89 -7.05
C ILE A 59 2.28 -5.21 -7.66
N ASN A 60 1.16 -5.69 -7.12
CA ASN A 60 0.44 -6.82 -7.68
C ASN A 60 -0.13 -6.49 -9.07
N PRO A 61 -0.04 -7.39 -10.06
CA PRO A 61 -0.61 -7.18 -11.40
C PRO A 61 -2.11 -6.82 -11.40
N LYS A 62 -2.85 -7.19 -10.35
CA LYS A 62 -4.29 -6.90 -10.19
C LYS A 62 -4.56 -5.50 -9.61
N ALA A 63 -3.54 -4.79 -9.16
CA ALA A 63 -3.70 -3.46 -8.60
C ALA A 63 -4.04 -2.47 -9.72
N ARG A 64 -5.07 -1.65 -9.49
CA ARG A 64 -5.56 -0.64 -10.43
C ARG A 64 -5.35 0.78 -9.94
N ARG A 65 -5.08 0.94 -8.64
CA ARG A 65 -4.88 2.25 -8.01
C ARG A 65 -3.61 2.21 -7.18
N VAL A 66 -2.74 3.17 -7.40
CA VAL A 66 -1.46 3.27 -6.71
C VAL A 66 -1.39 4.62 -6.02
N LYS A 67 -0.98 4.60 -4.76
CA LYS A 67 -0.72 5.81 -3.99
C LYS A 67 0.71 5.83 -3.46
N ILE A 68 1.43 6.91 -3.72
CA ILE A 68 2.80 7.11 -3.29
C ILE A 68 2.81 7.82 -1.95
N VAL A 69 3.47 7.19 -0.99
CA VAL A 69 3.49 7.61 0.42
C VAL A 69 4.91 8.00 0.81
N LYS A 70 5.02 9.09 1.57
CA LYS A 70 6.30 9.58 2.08
C LYS A 70 6.83 8.60 3.14
N LYS A 71 7.79 7.77 2.73
CA LYS A 71 8.58 6.92 3.62
C LYS A 71 9.94 6.70 2.96
N GLY A 72 11.00 7.06 3.67
CA GLY A 72 12.34 7.19 3.11
C GLY A 72 12.51 8.50 2.33
N GLU A 73 13.64 8.60 1.64
CA GLU A 73 14.08 9.80 0.91
C GLU A 73 14.29 9.49 -0.56
N ILE A 74 14.22 10.53 -1.39
CA ILE A 74 14.50 10.48 -2.81
C ILE A 74 15.42 11.66 -3.15
N THR A 75 16.56 11.36 -3.76
CA THR A 75 17.57 12.35 -4.15
C THR A 75 17.62 12.57 -5.67
N ARG A 76 16.90 11.75 -6.42
CA ARG A 76 16.85 11.78 -7.89
C ARG A 76 15.54 12.39 -8.35
N ALA A 77 15.61 13.17 -9.43
CA ALA A 77 14.43 13.65 -10.14
C ALA A 77 13.67 12.47 -10.78
N VAL A 78 12.40 12.33 -10.44
CA VAL A 78 11.53 11.28 -10.99
C VAL A 78 10.21 11.89 -11.42
N LYS A 79 9.71 11.44 -12.57
CA LYS A 79 8.41 11.82 -13.11
C LYS A 79 7.37 10.75 -12.76
N LEU A 80 6.41 11.11 -11.93
CA LEU A 80 5.25 10.27 -11.64
C LEU A 80 4.17 10.51 -12.70
N SER A 81 3.60 9.44 -13.28
CA SER A 81 2.54 9.52 -14.28
C SER A 81 1.36 8.62 -13.91
N GLY A 82 0.16 9.20 -13.75
CA GLY A 82 -1.07 8.44 -13.55
C GLY A 82 -1.16 7.74 -12.18
N VAL A 83 -0.40 8.23 -11.20
CA VAL A 83 -0.35 7.70 -9.82
C VAL A 83 -0.69 8.79 -8.82
N LEU A 84 -1.39 8.43 -7.75
CA LEU A 84 -1.71 9.39 -6.69
C LEU A 84 -0.48 9.57 -5.79
N ALA A 85 -0.23 10.79 -5.31
CA ALA A 85 0.80 11.05 -4.30
C ALA A 85 0.19 11.68 -3.05
N THR A 86 0.69 11.29 -1.88
CA THR A 86 0.42 12.02 -0.62
C THR A 86 1.06 13.40 -0.67
N ALA A 87 0.51 14.38 0.06
CA ALA A 87 1.05 15.74 0.10
C ALA A 87 2.55 15.77 0.48
N GLY A 88 2.94 14.97 1.47
CA GLY A 88 4.35 14.85 1.88
C GLY A 88 5.24 14.19 0.82
N ALA A 89 4.72 13.23 0.06
CA ALA A 89 5.49 12.58 -1.01
C ALA A 89 5.67 13.52 -2.20
N LYS A 90 4.61 14.24 -2.60
CA LYS A 90 4.66 15.23 -3.67
C LYS A 90 5.72 16.30 -3.38
N ALA A 91 5.70 16.88 -2.17
CA ALA A 91 6.69 17.87 -1.77
C ALA A 91 8.14 17.33 -1.78
N ALA A 92 8.35 16.06 -1.38
CA ALA A 92 9.67 15.44 -1.41
C ALA A 92 10.18 15.19 -2.84
N ILE A 93 9.28 14.82 -3.77
CA ILE A 93 9.62 14.57 -5.17
C ILE A 93 9.92 15.89 -5.89
N GLU A 94 9.11 16.93 -5.67
CA GLU A 94 9.35 18.28 -6.21
C GLU A 94 10.66 18.87 -5.69
N ALA A 95 10.99 18.67 -4.40
CA ALA A 95 12.26 19.09 -3.83
C ALA A 95 13.48 18.38 -4.45
N ALA A 96 13.30 17.15 -4.91
CA ALA A 96 14.32 16.40 -5.66
C ALA A 96 14.38 16.75 -7.16
N GLY A 97 13.57 17.73 -7.61
CA GLY A 97 13.49 18.15 -9.01
C GLY A 97 12.61 17.27 -9.90
N GLY A 98 11.79 16.39 -9.31
CA GLY A 98 10.82 15.56 -10.02
C GLY A 98 9.49 16.26 -10.29
N SER A 99 8.59 15.58 -11.01
CA SER A 99 7.25 16.08 -11.32
C SER A 99 6.17 15.03 -11.06
N VAL A 100 4.94 15.50 -10.79
CA VAL A 100 3.79 14.63 -10.54
C VAL A 100 2.67 15.00 -11.53
N GLU A 101 2.41 14.11 -12.47
CA GLU A 101 1.34 14.19 -13.49
C GLU A 101 0.26 13.12 -13.29
#